data_AF-A0A351TFH5-F1
#
_entry.id   AF-A0A351TFH5-F1
#
_cell.length_a   1.000
_cell.length_b   1.000
_cell.length_c   1.000
_cell.angle_alpha   90.00
_cell.angle_beta   90.00
_cell.angle_gamma   90.00
#
_symmetry.space_group_name_H-M   'P 1'
#
loop_
_entity.id
_entity.type
_entity.pdbx_description
1 polymer ?
#
loop_
_entity_poly.entity_id
_entity_poly.type
_entity_poly.pdbx_seq_one_letter_code
_entity_poly.pdbx_strand_id
1 'polypeptide(L)'
;MKGLLIKDFRLMKNMKNSILMIIVIAMGMGAYIKDASFIITYLALIGVTFTTSTMSYDEFDNGYPFLLSLPVSRKGYVVEKYIFGLLLNGGGWLLGSVIATVAGAVRNTAPVRDSLMMSLALLPFALLLLSVLLPFHMKFGGEKGRIVMIITMGMIFAVVVLGAKLAESMHIDLDAALEKLPAMGTGTIALGGIVVGVVILLLSCRISIGIMEKKEF
;
A
#
# COMPACT_ATOMS: atom_id res chain seq x y z
N MET A 1 21.06 10.03 -1.04
CA MET A 1 19.77 9.42 -1.45
C MET A 1 19.91 8.40 -2.58
N LYS A 2 20.53 8.73 -3.74
CA LYS A 2 20.69 7.77 -4.85
C LYS A 2 21.34 6.42 -4.45
N GLY A 3 22.32 6.43 -3.55
CA GLY A 3 22.98 5.20 -3.08
C GLY A 3 22.07 4.23 -2.32
N LEU A 4 21.12 4.74 -1.52
CA LEU A 4 20.15 3.92 -0.80
C LEU A 4 19.15 3.25 -1.75
N LEU A 5 18.64 4.01 -2.73
CA LEU A 5 17.76 3.45 -3.76
C LEU A 5 18.48 2.33 -4.54
N ILE A 6 19.73 2.55 -4.94
CA ILE A 6 20.52 1.54 -5.65
C ILE A 6 20.71 0.28 -4.78
N LYS A 7 20.96 0.45 -3.48
CA LYS A 7 21.04 -0.66 -2.52
C LYS A 7 19.72 -1.44 -2.49
N ASP A 8 18.59 -0.77 -2.36
CA ASP A 8 17.27 -1.40 -2.29
C ASP A 8 16.91 -2.14 -3.60
N PHE A 9 17.22 -1.57 -4.77
CA PHE A 9 17.06 -2.26 -6.05
C PHE A 9 17.99 -3.47 -6.19
N ARG A 10 19.21 -3.42 -5.65
CA ARG A 10 20.10 -4.59 -5.63
C ARG A 10 19.58 -5.69 -4.71
N LEU A 11 19.00 -5.34 -3.56
CA LEU A 11 18.32 -6.30 -2.69
C LEU A 11 17.14 -6.96 -3.41
N MET A 12 16.34 -6.18 -4.15
CA MET A 12 15.25 -6.71 -4.97
C MET A 12 15.72 -7.71 -6.04
N LYS A 13 16.93 -7.54 -6.58
CA LYS A 13 17.54 -8.50 -7.51
C LYS A 13 17.78 -9.87 -6.86
N ASN A 14 18.09 -9.91 -5.56
CA ASN A 14 18.21 -11.17 -4.82
C ASN A 14 16.84 -11.84 -4.61
N MET A 15 15.76 -11.05 -4.54
CA MET A 15 14.38 -11.53 -4.43
C MET A 15 13.73 -11.87 -5.80
N LYS A 16 14.51 -11.93 -6.89
CA LYS A 16 14.00 -12.16 -8.25
C LYS A 16 13.12 -13.40 -8.39
N ASN A 17 13.43 -14.48 -7.68
CA ASN A 17 12.67 -15.73 -7.75
C ASN A 17 11.28 -15.56 -7.13
N SER A 18 11.19 -14.83 -6.01
CA SER A 18 9.91 -14.49 -5.38
C SER A 18 9.07 -13.58 -6.28
N ILE A 19 9.68 -12.57 -6.91
CA ILE A 19 9.00 -11.68 -7.86
C ILE A 19 8.46 -12.48 -9.05
N LEU A 20 9.25 -13.39 -9.61
CA LEU A 20 8.81 -14.28 -10.70
C LEU A 20 7.61 -15.14 -10.29
N MET A 21 7.67 -15.78 -9.12
CA MET A 21 6.54 -16.56 -8.60
C MET A 21 5.28 -15.71 -8.42
N ILE A 22 5.40 -14.51 -7.85
CA ILE A 22 4.27 -13.60 -7.66
C ILE A 22 3.63 -13.23 -9.00
N ILE A 23 4.43 -12.94 -10.04
CA ILE A 23 3.91 -12.62 -11.37
C ILE A 23 3.18 -13.83 -11.97
N VAL A 24 3.74 -15.03 -11.85
CA VAL A 24 3.09 -16.27 -12.32
C VAL A 24 1.76 -16.49 -11.61
N ILE A 25 1.72 -16.31 -10.28
CA ILE A 25 0.49 -16.41 -9.48
C ILE A 25 -0.52 -15.36 -9.93
N ALA A 26 -0.10 -14.10 -10.12
CA ALA A 26 -0.99 -13.03 -10.56
C ALA A 26 -1.57 -13.27 -11.97
N MET A 27 -0.78 -13.83 -12.88
CA MET A 27 -1.27 -14.25 -14.20
C MET A 27 -2.29 -15.40 -14.09
N GLY A 28 -2.01 -16.41 -13.25
CA GLY A 28 -2.95 -17.49 -12.97
C GLY A 28 -4.26 -16.96 -12.36
N MET A 29 -4.16 -16.02 -11.43
CA MET A 29 -5.32 -15.34 -10.86
C MET A 29 -6.12 -14.58 -11.92
N GLY A 30 -5.46 -13.88 -12.85
CA GLY A 30 -6.11 -13.25 -14.01
C GLY A 30 -6.91 -14.23 -14.88
N ALA A 31 -6.39 -15.44 -15.08
CA ALA A 31 -7.07 -16.46 -15.85
C ALA A 31 -8.33 -17.00 -15.16
N TYR A 32 -8.30 -17.18 -13.84
CA TYR A 32 -9.39 -17.82 -13.08
C TYR A 32 -10.35 -16.81 -12.45
N ILE A 33 -9.85 -15.81 -11.73
CA ILE A 33 -10.63 -14.81 -10.98
C ILE A 33 -11.18 -13.76 -11.95
N LYS A 34 -12.50 -13.54 -11.92
CA LYS A 34 -13.17 -12.55 -12.79
C LYS A 34 -13.08 -11.13 -12.25
N ASP A 35 -12.82 -10.99 -10.95
CA ASP A 35 -12.74 -9.70 -10.28
C ASP A 35 -11.35 -9.07 -10.48
N ALA A 36 -11.32 -8.00 -11.30
CA ALA A 36 -10.12 -7.21 -11.57
C ALA A 36 -9.56 -6.54 -10.31
N SER A 37 -10.41 -6.17 -9.36
CA SER A 37 -9.96 -5.47 -8.14
C SER A 37 -9.02 -6.31 -7.30
N PHE A 38 -9.24 -7.62 -7.26
CA PHE A 38 -8.44 -8.53 -6.46
C PHE A 38 -6.98 -8.57 -6.91
N ILE A 39 -6.74 -8.63 -8.22
CA ILE A 39 -5.38 -8.69 -8.79
C ILE A 39 -4.64 -7.37 -8.57
N ILE A 40 -5.34 -6.24 -8.79
CA ILE A 40 -4.79 -4.90 -8.63
C ILE A 40 -4.39 -4.66 -7.16
N THR A 41 -5.29 -4.97 -6.23
CA THR A 41 -5.04 -4.82 -4.79
C THR A 41 -3.96 -5.77 -4.29
N TYR A 42 -3.95 -7.02 -4.75
CA TYR A 42 -2.93 -8.01 -4.42
C TYR A 42 -1.53 -7.53 -4.80
N LEU A 43 -1.32 -7.10 -6.06
CA LEU A 43 0.00 -6.66 -6.50
C LEU A 43 0.44 -5.34 -5.86
N ALA A 44 -0.50 -4.42 -5.57
CA ALA A 44 -0.21 -3.23 -4.78
C ALA A 44 0.27 -3.59 -3.37
N LEU A 45 -0.40 -4.53 -2.69
CA LEU A 45 -0.03 -5.02 -1.36
C LEU A 45 1.37 -5.68 -1.36
N ILE A 46 1.67 -6.48 -2.38
CA ILE A 46 2.99 -7.08 -2.55
C ILE A 46 4.07 -5.99 -2.69
N GLY A 47 3.82 -4.91 -3.42
CA GLY A 47 4.76 -3.78 -3.54
C GLY A 47 5.13 -3.16 -2.19
N VAL A 48 4.15 -2.96 -1.30
CA VAL A 48 4.43 -2.46 0.06
C VAL A 48 5.15 -3.51 0.91
N THR A 49 4.83 -4.78 0.73
CA THR A 49 5.49 -5.90 1.43
C THR A 49 6.97 -5.99 1.08
N PHE A 50 7.34 -5.78 -0.19
CA PHE A 50 8.76 -5.70 -0.58
C PHE A 50 9.45 -4.49 0.06
N THR A 51 8.79 -3.33 0.08
CA THR A 51 9.32 -2.12 0.72
C THR A 51 9.64 -2.37 2.19
N THR A 52 8.67 -2.89 2.95
CA THR A 52 8.87 -3.24 4.37
C THR A 52 9.90 -4.36 4.56
N SER A 53 10.04 -5.28 3.62
CA SER A 53 11.10 -6.31 3.68
C SER A 53 12.49 -5.68 3.56
N THR A 54 12.70 -4.71 2.66
CA THR A 54 14.00 -3.99 2.59
C THR A 54 14.30 -3.23 3.88
N MET A 55 13.28 -2.69 4.53
CA MET A 55 13.44 -2.05 5.84
C MET A 55 13.84 -3.05 6.90
N SER A 56 13.20 -4.23 6.94
CA SER A 56 13.58 -5.29 7.88
C SER A 56 15.03 -5.76 7.68
N TYR A 57 15.54 -5.78 6.45
CA TYR A 57 16.96 -6.03 6.18
C TYR A 57 17.87 -4.91 6.71
N ASP A 58 17.41 -3.65 6.69
CA ASP A 58 18.14 -2.52 7.27
C ASP A 58 18.15 -2.54 8.81
N GLU A 59 17.15 -3.17 9.44
CA GLU A 59 17.10 -3.38 10.89
C GLU A 59 17.87 -4.62 11.36
N PHE A 60 18.13 -5.57 10.45
CA PHE A 60 18.75 -6.85 10.77
C PHE A 60 20.09 -6.65 11.48
N ASP A 61 20.32 -7.38 12.56
CA ASP A 61 21.48 -7.27 13.44
C ASP A 61 21.82 -5.83 13.89
N ASN A 62 20.80 -5.00 14.17
CA ASN A 62 20.96 -3.58 14.50
C ASN A 62 21.72 -2.80 13.41
N GLY A 63 21.35 -3.00 12.15
CA GLY A 63 21.97 -2.32 11.00
C GLY A 63 21.79 -0.79 10.95
N TYR A 64 20.84 -0.22 11.71
CA TYR A 64 20.59 1.23 11.71
C TYR A 64 21.77 2.09 12.19
N PRO A 65 22.41 1.83 13.35
CA PRO A 65 23.64 2.52 13.75
C PRO A 65 24.70 2.58 12.63
N PHE A 66 24.91 1.46 11.93
CA PHE A 66 25.86 1.41 10.82
C PHE A 66 25.38 2.25 9.63
N LEU A 67 24.12 2.09 9.21
CA LEU A 67 23.52 2.88 8.12
C LEU A 67 23.53 4.39 8.38
N LEU A 68 23.35 4.80 9.64
CA LEU A 68 23.34 6.20 10.03
C LEU A 68 24.74 6.77 10.35
N SER A 69 25.77 5.92 10.39
CA SER A 69 27.17 6.37 10.40
C SER A 69 27.65 6.80 9.00
N LEU A 70 26.98 6.34 7.94
CA LEU A 70 27.16 6.84 6.59
C LEU A 70 26.64 8.30 6.49
N PRO A 71 27.05 9.07 5.46
CA PRO A 71 26.57 10.45 5.24
C PRO A 71 25.10 10.48 4.75
N VAL A 72 24.20 9.93 5.57
CA VAL A 72 22.76 9.80 5.35
C VAL A 72 22.05 10.41 6.56
N SER A 73 21.22 11.40 6.32
CA SER A 73 20.37 11.96 7.36
C SER A 73 19.16 11.07 7.64
N ARG A 74 18.66 11.06 8.88
CA ARG A 74 17.43 10.35 9.28
C ARG A 74 16.23 10.73 8.41
N LYS A 75 16.09 12.03 8.10
CA LYS A 75 15.08 12.54 7.15
C LYS A 75 15.27 11.96 5.75
N GLY A 76 16.51 11.92 5.27
CA GLY A 76 16.87 11.40 3.95
C GLY A 76 16.55 9.92 3.81
N TYR A 77 16.74 9.12 4.86
CA TYR A 77 16.33 7.71 4.90
C TYR A 77 14.80 7.57 4.78
N VAL A 78 14.04 8.32 5.58
CA VAL A 78 12.57 8.24 5.54
C VAL A 78 12.03 8.62 4.15
N VAL A 79 12.47 9.76 3.60
CA VAL A 79 12.04 10.20 2.27
C VAL A 79 12.37 9.16 1.20
N GLU A 80 13.56 8.56 1.29
CA GLU A 80 13.98 7.52 0.36
C GLU A 80 13.07 6.27 0.42
N LYS A 81 12.72 5.78 1.61
CA LYS A 81 11.80 4.63 1.76
C LYS A 81 10.39 4.93 1.27
N TYR A 82 9.91 6.17 1.42
CA TYR A 82 8.62 6.57 0.84
C TYR A 82 8.67 6.61 -0.69
N ILE A 83 9.76 7.12 -1.28
CA ILE A 83 9.94 7.12 -2.74
C ILE A 83 10.05 5.67 -3.26
N PHE A 84 10.89 4.85 -2.62
CA PHE A 84 11.05 3.45 -2.98
C PHE A 84 9.73 2.69 -2.88
N GLY A 85 8.99 2.92 -1.80
CA GLY A 85 7.67 2.33 -1.60
C GLY A 85 6.67 2.76 -2.67
N LEU A 86 6.63 4.05 -3.03
CA LEU A 86 5.76 4.55 -4.11
C LEU A 86 6.11 3.91 -5.45
N LEU A 87 7.40 3.69 -5.74
CA LEU A 87 7.83 3.00 -6.96
C LEU A 87 7.37 1.55 -6.99
N LEU A 88 7.53 0.80 -5.88
CA LEU A 88 7.14 -0.61 -5.83
C LEU A 88 5.62 -0.80 -5.75
N ASN A 89 4.93 -0.04 -4.90
CA ASN A 89 3.49 -0.10 -4.76
C ASN A 89 2.77 0.42 -6.02
N GLY A 90 3.22 1.56 -6.56
CA GLY A 90 2.72 2.09 -7.83
C GLY A 90 3.03 1.17 -9.01
N GLY A 91 4.23 0.58 -9.05
CA GLY A 91 4.59 -0.44 -10.03
C GLY A 91 3.72 -1.69 -9.93
N GLY A 92 3.45 -2.18 -8.71
CA GLY A 92 2.54 -3.29 -8.46
C GLY A 92 1.10 -2.99 -8.90
N TRP A 93 0.60 -1.79 -8.57
CA TRP A 93 -0.71 -1.31 -9.04
C TRP A 93 -0.78 -1.24 -10.58
N LEU A 94 0.25 -0.66 -11.23
CA LEU A 94 0.32 -0.59 -12.69
C LEU A 94 0.32 -1.98 -13.32
N LEU A 95 1.19 -2.88 -12.84
CA LEU A 95 1.27 -4.25 -13.34
C LEU A 95 -0.06 -5.00 -13.14
N GLY A 96 -0.69 -4.86 -11.97
CA GLY A 96 -1.99 -5.47 -11.72
C GLY A 96 -3.10 -4.92 -12.61
N SER A 97 -3.08 -3.61 -12.88
CA SER A 97 -4.02 -2.96 -13.79
C SER A 97 -3.87 -3.49 -15.21
N VAL A 98 -2.63 -3.66 -15.69
CA VAL A 98 -2.33 -4.24 -17.01
C VAL A 98 -2.80 -5.69 -17.08
N ILE A 99 -2.43 -6.53 -16.11
CA ILE A 99 -2.81 -7.96 -16.09
C ILE A 99 -4.33 -8.10 -16.04
N ALA A 100 -5.01 -7.34 -15.18
CA ALA A 100 -6.46 -7.38 -15.05
C ALA A 100 -7.17 -6.93 -16.33
N THR A 101 -6.68 -5.88 -16.99
CA THR A 101 -7.26 -5.37 -18.24
C THR A 101 -7.08 -6.36 -19.39
N VAL A 102 -5.88 -6.95 -19.53
CA VAL A 102 -5.60 -7.96 -20.56
C VAL A 102 -6.44 -9.22 -20.32
N ALA A 103 -6.52 -9.71 -19.08
CA ALA A 103 -7.33 -10.86 -18.73
C ALA A 103 -8.84 -10.61 -18.98
N GLY A 104 -9.34 -9.42 -18.63
CA GLY A 104 -10.72 -9.03 -18.87
C GLY A 104 -11.08 -8.94 -20.36
N ALA A 105 -10.16 -8.42 -21.18
CA ALA A 105 -10.32 -8.35 -22.63
C ALA A 105 -10.35 -9.74 -23.27
N VAL A 106 -9.44 -10.64 -22.88
CA VAL A 106 -9.40 -12.03 -23.39
C VAL A 106 -10.67 -12.80 -23.04
N ARG A 107 -11.25 -12.54 -21.87
CA ARG A 107 -12.46 -13.23 -21.39
C ARG A 107 -13.77 -12.58 -21.85
N ASN A 108 -13.72 -11.42 -22.51
CA ASN A 108 -14.88 -10.59 -22.83
C ASN A 108 -15.78 -10.30 -21.61
N THR A 109 -15.20 -10.21 -20.42
CA THR A 109 -15.97 -10.05 -19.17
C THR A 109 -16.26 -8.60 -18.81
N ALA A 110 -15.42 -7.66 -19.27
CA ALA A 110 -15.60 -6.24 -19.02
C ALA A 110 -14.92 -5.42 -20.13
N PRO A 111 -15.51 -4.27 -20.52
CA PRO A 111 -14.83 -3.36 -21.42
C PRO A 111 -13.59 -2.75 -20.75
N VAL A 112 -12.56 -2.49 -21.54
CA VAL A 112 -11.26 -1.93 -21.09
C VAL A 112 -11.43 -0.65 -20.27
N ARG A 113 -12.42 0.19 -20.63
CA ARG A 113 -12.74 1.43 -19.93
C ARG A 113 -13.11 1.18 -18.47
N ASP A 114 -13.87 0.14 -18.18
CA ASP A 114 -14.35 -0.15 -16.83
C ASP A 114 -13.21 -0.70 -15.96
N SER A 115 -12.33 -1.54 -16.53
CA SER A 115 -11.11 -2.00 -15.84
C SER A 115 -10.16 -0.85 -15.50
N LEU A 116 -10.02 0.14 -16.39
CA LEU A 116 -9.22 1.34 -16.13
C LEU A 116 -9.83 2.23 -15.06
N MET A 117 -11.15 2.46 -15.11
CA MET A 117 -11.87 3.22 -14.07
C MET A 117 -11.75 2.54 -12.70
N MET A 118 -11.86 1.22 -12.65
CA MET A 118 -11.69 0.44 -11.43
C MET A 118 -10.25 0.54 -10.90
N SER A 119 -9.26 0.44 -11.78
CA SER A 119 -7.85 0.62 -11.43
C SER A 119 -7.61 1.99 -10.80
N LEU A 120 -8.16 3.05 -11.39
CA LEU A 120 -8.05 4.41 -10.87
C LEU A 120 -8.75 4.57 -9.51
N ALA A 121 -9.91 3.96 -9.33
CA ALA A 121 -10.64 3.95 -8.05
C ALA A 121 -9.88 3.22 -6.93
N LEU A 122 -8.97 2.29 -7.26
CA LEU A 122 -8.16 1.54 -6.30
C LEU A 122 -6.81 2.18 -5.99
N LEU A 123 -6.37 3.20 -6.74
CA LEU A 123 -5.14 3.93 -6.45
C LEU A 123 -5.12 4.55 -5.04
N PRO A 124 -6.19 5.21 -4.55
CA PRO A 124 -6.24 5.73 -3.18
C PRO A 124 -5.96 4.65 -2.13
N PHE A 125 -6.51 3.46 -2.31
CA PHE A 125 -6.29 2.34 -1.40
C PHE A 125 -4.81 1.91 -1.37
N ALA A 126 -4.15 1.85 -2.54
CA ALA A 126 -2.72 1.56 -2.62
C ALA A 126 -1.87 2.61 -1.88
N LEU A 127 -2.19 3.90 -2.02
CA LEU A 127 -1.53 5.00 -1.29
C LEU A 127 -1.78 4.91 0.22
N LEU A 128 -3.00 4.61 0.65
CA LEU A 128 -3.37 4.44 2.05
C LEU A 128 -2.60 3.28 2.70
N LEU A 129 -2.52 2.13 2.02
CA LEU A 129 -1.73 0.98 2.47
C LEU A 129 -0.30 1.40 2.76
N LEU A 130 0.36 2.08 1.82
CA LEU A 130 1.72 2.54 1.98
C LEU A 130 1.87 3.53 3.15
N SER A 131 0.92 4.47 3.25
CA SER A 131 0.90 5.51 4.28
C SER A 131 0.71 4.95 5.68
N VAL A 132 0.02 3.82 5.85
CA VAL A 132 -0.14 3.18 7.16
C VAL A 132 1.02 2.23 7.45
N LEU A 133 1.46 1.44 6.47
CA LEU A 133 2.44 0.37 6.71
C LEU A 133 3.84 0.90 7.04
N LEU A 134 4.30 1.94 6.33
CA LEU A 134 5.63 2.54 6.54
C LEU A 134 5.86 3.10 7.96
N PRO A 135 5.01 4.00 8.51
CA PRO A 135 5.24 4.56 9.85
C PRO A 135 5.15 3.50 10.95
N PHE A 136 4.24 2.54 10.83
CA PHE A 136 4.13 1.45 11.80
C PHE A 136 5.38 0.58 11.79
N HIS A 137 5.91 0.27 10.60
CA HIS A 137 7.17 -0.45 10.47
C HIS A 137 8.34 0.33 11.08
N MET A 138 8.46 1.64 10.80
CA MET A 138 9.54 2.47 11.37
C MET A 138 9.45 2.58 12.90
N LYS A 139 8.24 2.63 13.47
CA LYS A 139 8.04 2.79 14.92
C LYS A 139 8.29 1.51 15.70
N PHE A 140 7.71 0.40 15.25
CA PHE A 140 7.70 -0.86 16.01
C PHE A 140 8.73 -1.88 15.49
N GLY A 141 9.35 -1.61 14.34
CA GLY A 141 10.31 -2.52 13.68
C GLY A 141 9.63 -3.66 12.91
N GLY A 142 10.44 -4.52 12.29
CA GLY A 142 10.00 -5.56 11.38
C GLY A 142 8.98 -6.56 11.94
N GLU A 143 9.34 -7.30 13.00
CA GLU A 143 8.47 -8.36 13.56
C GLU A 143 7.34 -7.79 14.42
N LYS A 144 7.66 -6.88 15.35
CA LYS A 144 6.65 -6.30 16.24
C LYS A 144 5.68 -5.39 15.46
N GLY A 145 6.13 -4.74 14.39
CA GLY A 145 5.29 -3.94 13.51
C GLY A 145 4.21 -4.75 12.81
N ARG A 146 4.49 -5.99 12.39
CA ARG A 146 3.47 -6.89 11.80
C ARG A 146 2.39 -7.26 12.81
N ILE A 147 2.78 -7.59 14.04
CA ILE A 147 1.84 -7.94 15.11
C ILE A 147 0.97 -6.73 15.46
N VAL A 148 1.57 -5.56 15.65
CA VAL A 148 0.85 -4.32 15.97
C VAL A 148 -0.10 -3.92 14.83
N MET A 149 0.29 -4.14 13.58
CA MET A 149 -0.57 -3.89 12.42
C MET A 149 -1.81 -4.79 12.43
N ILE A 150 -1.66 -6.10 12.67
CA ILE A 150 -2.78 -7.04 12.74
C ILE A 150 -3.75 -6.64 13.86
N ILE A 151 -3.22 -6.31 15.04
CA ILE A 151 -4.02 -5.84 16.18
C ILE A 151 -4.75 -4.55 15.82
N THR A 152 -4.07 -3.60 15.17
CA THR A 152 -4.66 -2.31 14.78
C THR A 152 -5.78 -2.49 13.75
N MET A 153 -5.59 -3.34 12.73
CA MET A 153 -6.67 -3.66 11.78
C MET A 153 -7.85 -4.35 12.47
N GLY A 154 -7.59 -5.30 13.37
CA GLY A 154 -8.64 -5.95 14.17
C GLY A 154 -9.44 -4.96 15.00
N MET A 155 -8.77 -3.99 15.63
CA MET A 155 -9.41 -2.92 16.39
C MET A 155 -10.24 -1.99 15.50
N ILE A 156 -9.71 -1.56 14.34
CA ILE A 156 -10.47 -0.74 13.39
C ILE A 156 -11.73 -1.48 12.94
N PHE A 157 -11.60 -2.76 12.58
CA PHE A 157 -12.74 -3.58 12.18
C PHE A 157 -13.79 -3.69 13.30
N ALA A 158 -13.35 -3.94 14.54
CA ALA A 158 -14.25 -3.99 15.68
C ALA A 158 -14.99 -2.65 15.90
N VAL A 159 -14.29 -1.52 15.80
CA VAL A 159 -14.88 -0.17 15.93
C VAL A 159 -15.90 0.09 14.82
N VAL A 160 -15.60 -0.28 13.56
CA VAL A 160 -16.52 -0.10 12.43
C VAL A 160 -17.78 -0.93 12.63
N VAL A 161 -17.66 -2.21 13.01
CA VAL A 161 -18.81 -3.10 13.22
C VAL A 161 -19.66 -2.67 14.41
N LEU A 162 -19.03 -2.30 15.53
CA LEU A 162 -19.75 -1.81 16.72
C LEU A 162 -20.41 -0.46 16.44
N GLY A 163 -19.72 0.43 15.72
CA GLY A 163 -20.25 1.73 15.30
C GLY A 163 -21.43 1.60 14.36
N ALA A 164 -21.39 0.69 13.39
CA ALA A 164 -22.50 0.40 12.50
C ALA A 164 -23.72 -0.13 13.27
N LYS A 165 -23.53 -1.08 14.20
CA LYS A 165 -24.60 -1.60 15.06
C LYS A 165 -25.22 -0.52 15.96
N LEU A 166 -24.40 0.40 16.49
CA LEU A 166 -24.87 1.52 17.30
C LEU A 166 -25.65 2.54 16.44
N ALA A 167 -25.18 2.84 15.24
CA ALA A 167 -25.86 3.74 14.31
C ALA A 167 -27.23 3.18 13.86
N GLU A 168 -27.31 1.87 13.61
CA GLU A 168 -28.55 1.16 13.32
C GLU A 168 -29.52 1.24 14.52
N SER A 169 -29.01 1.08 15.75
CA SER A 169 -29.81 1.25 16.97
C SER A 169 -30.31 2.68 17.22
N MET A 170 -29.66 3.68 16.60
CA MET A 170 -30.00 5.10 16.68
C MET A 170 -30.80 5.61 15.47
N HIS A 171 -31.20 4.72 14.55
CA HIS A 171 -31.91 5.04 13.30
C HIS A 171 -31.17 6.06 12.41
N ILE A 172 -29.84 6.04 12.43
CA ILE A 172 -29.01 6.80 11.51
C ILE A 172 -28.89 5.99 10.22
N ASP A 173 -29.55 6.46 9.15
CA ASP A 173 -29.47 5.86 7.81
C ASP A 173 -28.06 6.06 7.20
N LEU A 174 -27.13 5.19 7.60
CA LEU A 174 -25.81 5.05 6.97
C LEU A 174 -25.95 4.66 5.49
N ASP A 175 -27.00 3.93 5.15
CA ASP A 175 -27.29 3.50 3.78
C ASP A 175 -27.67 4.68 2.87
N ALA A 176 -28.42 5.67 3.36
CA ALA A 176 -28.75 6.87 2.57
C ALA A 176 -27.54 7.76 2.27
N ALA A 177 -26.51 7.73 3.12
CA ALA A 177 -25.23 8.40 2.86
C ALA A 177 -24.37 7.63 1.85
N LEU A 178 -24.43 6.29 1.88
CA LEU A 178 -23.77 5.40 0.94
C LEU A 178 -24.43 5.40 -0.45
N GLU A 179 -25.74 5.56 -0.53
CA GLU A 179 -26.49 5.65 -1.81
C GLU A 179 -26.22 6.94 -2.58
N LYS A 180 -25.81 8.02 -1.90
CA LYS A 180 -25.43 9.29 -2.55
C LYS A 180 -24.01 9.29 -3.14
N LEU A 181 -23.16 8.35 -2.74
CA LEU A 181 -21.80 8.20 -3.27
C LEU A 181 -21.77 7.77 -4.75
N PRO A 182 -22.51 6.73 -5.20
CA PRO A 182 -22.51 6.34 -6.61
C PRO A 182 -23.04 7.40 -7.59
N ALA A 183 -23.81 8.39 -7.11
CA ALA A 183 -24.31 9.50 -7.93
C ALA A 183 -23.20 10.50 -8.34
N MET A 184 -22.10 10.55 -7.59
CA MET A 184 -20.90 11.33 -7.90
C MET A 184 -19.99 10.46 -8.77
N GLY A 185 -20.25 10.36 -10.07
CA GLY A 185 -19.63 9.38 -10.99
C GLY A 185 -18.18 8.96 -10.65
N THR A 186 -17.87 7.67 -10.80
CA THR A 186 -16.66 6.97 -10.31
C THR A 186 -15.34 7.74 -10.43
N GLY A 187 -15.17 8.56 -11.48
CA GLY A 187 -14.01 9.44 -11.66
C GLY A 187 -13.85 10.54 -10.59
N THR A 188 -14.94 11.17 -10.13
CA THR A 188 -14.87 12.20 -9.08
C THR A 188 -14.52 11.62 -7.71
N ILE A 189 -15.06 10.44 -7.40
CA ILE A 189 -14.70 9.71 -6.17
C ILE A 189 -13.23 9.30 -6.23
N ALA A 190 -12.77 8.77 -7.36
CA ALA A 190 -11.37 8.38 -7.53
C ALA A 190 -10.43 9.59 -7.35
N LEU A 191 -10.72 10.72 -8.02
CA LEU A 191 -9.91 11.95 -7.89
C LEU A 191 -9.88 12.48 -6.45
N GLY A 192 -11.04 12.56 -5.79
CA GLY A 192 -11.13 12.97 -4.39
C GLY A 192 -10.33 12.04 -3.48
N GLY A 193 -10.45 10.73 -3.68
CA GLY A 193 -9.70 9.71 -2.95
C GLY A 193 -8.18 9.83 -3.17
N ILE A 194 -7.73 10.16 -4.38
CA ILE A 194 -6.30 10.34 -4.68
C ILE A 194 -5.77 11.56 -3.93
N VAL A 195 -6.50 12.69 -3.95
CA VAL A 195 -6.11 13.90 -3.22
C VAL A 195 -5.99 13.60 -1.73
N VAL A 196 -7.00 12.94 -1.14
CA VAL A 196 -6.99 12.55 0.27
C VAL A 196 -5.84 11.59 0.57
N GLY A 197 -5.61 10.59 -0.29
CA GLY A 197 -4.52 9.63 -0.17
C GLY A 197 -3.14 10.29 -0.19
N VAL A 198 -2.93 11.27 -1.08
CA VAL A 198 -1.67 12.05 -1.14
C VAL A 198 -1.49 12.90 0.12
N VAL A 199 -2.54 13.56 0.63
CA VAL A 199 -2.47 14.32 1.88
C VAL A 199 -2.09 13.41 3.05
N ILE A 200 -2.74 12.25 3.17
CA ILE A 200 -2.44 11.26 4.21
C ILE A 200 -1.01 10.75 4.08
N LEU A 201 -0.51 10.52 2.86
CA LEU A 201 0.86 10.09 2.62
C LEU A 201 1.89 11.15 3.04
N LEU A 202 1.63 12.43 2.76
CA LEU A 202 2.48 13.52 3.19
C LEU A 202 2.49 13.68 4.72
N LEU A 203 1.32 13.58 5.37
CA LEU A 203 1.20 13.59 6.83
C LEU A 203 1.94 12.40 7.43
N SER A 204 1.78 11.21 6.84
CA SER A 204 2.45 10.00 7.28
C SER A 204 3.97 10.12 7.19
N CYS A 205 4.48 10.68 6.08
CA CYS A 205 5.91 10.94 5.92
C CYS A 205 6.44 11.89 7.00
N ARG A 206 5.69 12.96 7.35
CA ARG A 206 6.05 13.86 8.45
C ARG A 206 6.10 13.14 9.81
N ILE A 207 5.13 12.27 10.09
CA ILE A 207 5.08 11.46 11.31
C ILE A 207 6.27 10.49 11.34
N SER A 208 6.55 9.80 10.24
CA SER A 208 7.70 8.90 10.08
C SER A 208 9.04 9.60 10.33
N ILE A 209 9.21 10.84 9.85
CA ILE A 209 10.40 11.65 10.13
C ILE A 209 10.53 11.87 11.64
N GLY A 210 9.46 12.31 12.30
CA GLY A 210 9.48 12.53 13.75
C GLY A 210 9.75 11.27 14.56
N ILE A 211 9.26 10.11 14.11
CA ILE A 211 9.56 8.80 14.73
C ILE A 211 11.04 8.49 14.59
N MET A 212 11.61 8.63 13.39
CA MET A 212 13.00 8.27 13.12
C MET A 212 13.99 9.23 13.81
N GLU A 213 13.66 10.51 13.95
CA GLU A 213 14.48 11.49 14.69
C GLU A 213 14.54 11.20 16.19
N LYS A 214 13.44 10.74 16.78
CA LYS A 214 13.35 10.44 18.21
C LYS A 214 13.84 9.03 18.58
N LYS A 215 14.11 8.19 17.58
CA LYS A 215 14.55 6.79 17.82
C LYS A 215 15.99 6.78 18.30
N GLU A 216 16.23 6.37 19.52
CA GLU A 216 17.58 6.08 20.02
C GLU A 216 17.99 4.68 19.53
N PHE A 217 19.22 4.55 19.05
CA PHE A 217 19.80 3.32 18.49
C PHE A 217 21.02 2.91 19.30
#